data_AF-A0A162C4V7-F1
#
_entry.id   AF-A0A162C4V7-F1
#
_cell.length_a   1.000
_cell.length_b   1.000
_cell.length_c   1.000
_cell.angle_alpha   90.00
_cell.angle_beta   90.00
_cell.angle_gamma   90.00
#
_symmetry.space_group_name_H-M   'P 1'
#
loop_
_entity.id
_entity.type
_entity.pdbx_description
1 polymer ?
#
loop_
_entity_poly.entity_id
_entity_poly.type
_entity_poly.pdbx_seq_one_letter_code
_entity_poly.pdbx_strand_id
1 'polypeptide(L)'
;MLNITRHNKLLLVLVSSIIFAVFIIAWARQDNPIFRPLVQDMRLVDAVLISDILDQERIAYYADVKNHMLYVDQAKTEHARISLAKVGIVINYPKIIKHSDLDEAYQAFLEQNSRAQAEAELWEQPWFIEVMRLTMAAIILIVFILSVVRPALLAFISEQDKS
;
A
#
# COMPACT_ATOMS: atom_id res chain seq x y z
N MET A 1 1.83 42.30 5.03
CA MET A 1 0.45 42.11 4.50
C MET A 1 0.58 41.86 3.00
N LEU A 2 0.45 40.61 2.54
CA LEU A 2 0.58 40.30 1.11
C LEU A 2 -0.73 40.76 0.42
N ASN A 3 -0.71 41.89 -0.27
CA ASN A 3 -1.91 42.41 -0.95
C ASN A 3 -2.23 41.53 -2.17
N ILE A 4 -3.29 40.73 -2.04
CA ILE A 4 -3.81 39.87 -3.10
C ILE A 4 -4.58 40.74 -4.09
N THR A 5 -3.89 41.21 -5.14
CA THR A 5 -4.50 41.93 -6.27
C THR A 5 -5.23 40.95 -7.21
N ARG A 6 -6.12 41.45 -8.09
CA ARG A 6 -6.88 40.62 -9.06
C ARG A 6 -5.98 39.72 -9.91
N HIS A 7 -4.75 40.17 -10.20
CA HIS A 7 -3.76 39.43 -10.97
C HIS A 7 -3.18 38.24 -10.19
N ASN A 8 -2.94 38.41 -8.89
CA ASN A 8 -2.39 37.36 -8.02
C ASN A 8 -3.41 36.25 -7.73
N LYS A 9 -4.71 36.54 -7.83
CA LYS A 9 -5.77 35.53 -7.69
C LYS A 9 -5.70 34.47 -8.79
N LEU A 10 -5.36 34.87 -10.01
CA LEU A 10 -5.27 33.95 -11.15
C LEU A 10 -4.04 33.05 -11.05
N LEU A 11 -2.90 33.60 -10.59
CA LEU A 11 -1.70 32.83 -10.31
C LEU A 11 -1.89 31.81 -9.18
N LEU A 12 -2.66 32.15 -8.13
CA LEU A 12 -2.95 31.23 -7.02
C LEU A 12 -3.74 30.00 -7.49
N VAL A 13 -4.75 30.19 -8.35
CA VAL A 13 -5.54 29.09 -8.94
C VAL A 13 -4.66 28.17 -9.79
N LEU A 14 -3.78 28.75 -10.62
CA LEU A 14 -2.92 28.00 -11.52
C LEU A 14 -1.89 27.14 -10.76
N VAL A 15 -1.23 27.73 -9.76
CA VAL A 15 -0.26 26.99 -8.93
C VAL A 15 -0.95 25.89 -8.12
N SER A 16 -2.15 26.15 -7.58
CA SER A 16 -2.93 25.14 -6.86
C SER A 16 -3.28 23.94 -7.75
N SER A 17 -3.57 24.15 -9.04
CA SER A 17 -3.90 23.07 -9.99
C SER A 17 -2.71 22.15 -10.24
N ILE A 18 -1.51 22.71 -10.39
CA ILE A 18 -0.28 21.94 -10.64
C ILE A 18 0.08 21.09 -9.41
N ILE A 19 0.00 21.68 -8.21
CA ILE A 19 0.28 20.97 -6.95
C ILE A 19 -0.70 19.81 -6.77
N PHE A 20 -1.97 20.02 -7.09
CA PHE A 20 -3.01 18.98 -7.00
C PHE A 20 -2.76 17.81 -7.95
N ALA A 21 -2.41 18.08 -9.20
CA ALA A 21 -2.10 17.05 -10.18
C ALA A 21 -0.93 16.16 -9.72
N VAL A 22 0.13 16.79 -9.18
CA VAL A 22 1.28 16.06 -8.63
C VAL A 22 0.89 15.24 -7.40
N PHE A 23 0.05 15.78 -6.52
CA PHE A 23 -0.43 15.07 -5.34
C PHE A 23 -1.25 13.82 -5.70
N ILE A 24 -2.16 13.93 -6.66
CA ILE A 24 -2.97 12.80 -7.16
C ILE A 24 -2.06 11.71 -7.74
N ILE A 25 -1.06 12.07 -8.54
CA ILE A 25 -0.13 11.11 -9.15
C ILE A 25 0.76 10.44 -8.10
N ALA A 26 1.29 11.20 -7.15
CA ALA A 26 2.14 10.66 -6.08
C ALA A 26 1.35 9.67 -5.20
N TRP A 27 0.12 10.03 -4.84
CA TRP A 27 -0.75 9.17 -4.06
C TRP A 27 -1.25 7.95 -4.84
N ALA A 28 -1.49 8.07 -6.15
CA ALA A 28 -1.87 6.94 -6.99
C ALA A 28 -0.75 5.89 -7.16
N ARG A 29 0.51 6.24 -6.88
CA ARG A 29 1.67 5.33 -6.97
C ARG A 29 2.06 4.69 -5.63
N GLN A 30 1.31 4.93 -4.55
CA GLN A 30 1.59 4.32 -3.26
C GLN A 30 1.13 2.85 -3.27
N ASP A 31 1.93 1.99 -3.91
CA ASP A 31 1.78 0.54 -3.82
C ASP A 31 2.24 0.13 -2.42
N ASN A 32 1.31 -0.28 -1.57
CA ASN A 32 1.67 -0.87 -0.27
C ASN A 32 2.24 -2.27 -0.54
N PRO A 33 3.53 -2.53 -0.27
CA PRO A 33 4.12 -3.84 -0.51
C PRO A 33 3.47 -4.86 0.42
N ILE A 34 2.83 -5.88 -0.17
CA ILE A 34 2.24 -6.98 0.58
C ILE A 34 3.37 -7.95 0.95
N PHE A 35 3.63 -8.16 2.22
CA PHE A 35 4.71 -9.05 2.66
C PHE A 35 4.20 -10.49 2.82
N ARG A 36 4.90 -11.45 2.20
CA ARG A 36 4.61 -12.88 2.33
C ARG A 36 5.77 -13.65 2.97
N PRO A 37 5.49 -14.69 3.77
CA PRO A 37 6.53 -15.50 4.38
C PRO A 37 7.31 -16.23 3.30
N LEU A 38 8.62 -15.98 3.26
CA LEU A 38 9.59 -16.65 2.41
C LEU A 38 10.24 -17.83 3.15
N VAL A 39 10.63 -17.65 4.42
CA VAL A 39 11.24 -18.71 5.25
C VAL A 39 10.41 -18.89 6.52
N GLN A 40 10.05 -20.12 6.86
CA GLN A 40 9.30 -20.44 8.10
C GLN A 40 10.20 -20.73 9.31
N ASP A 41 11.40 -21.25 9.07
CA ASP A 41 12.36 -21.56 10.13
C ASP A 41 13.75 -21.13 9.69
N MET A 42 14.14 -19.92 10.10
CA MET A 42 15.47 -19.38 9.87
C MET A 42 16.57 -20.08 10.68
N ARG A 43 16.26 -21.07 11.53
CA ARG A 43 17.29 -21.84 12.26
C ARG A 43 17.92 -22.93 11.42
N LEU A 44 17.20 -23.38 10.40
CA LEU A 44 17.61 -24.46 9.50
C LEU A 44 18.47 -23.96 8.35
N VAL A 45 18.52 -22.64 8.14
CA VAL A 45 19.21 -21.98 7.02
C VAL A 45 20.02 -20.82 7.57
N ASP A 46 21.17 -20.52 6.98
CA ASP A 46 22.00 -19.41 7.42
C ASP A 46 21.29 -18.07 7.19
N ALA A 47 20.74 -17.53 8.28
CA ALA A 47 19.98 -16.28 8.28
C ALA A 47 20.82 -15.09 7.81
N VAL A 48 22.12 -15.10 8.12
CA VAL A 48 23.05 -14.03 7.72
C VAL A 48 23.21 -14.06 6.21
N LEU A 49 23.42 -15.24 5.64
CA LEU A 49 23.54 -15.42 4.19
C LEU A 49 22.25 -15.03 3.44
N ILE A 50 21.08 -15.37 3.99
CA ILE A 50 19.81 -14.98 3.37
C ILE A 50 19.66 -13.45 3.36
N SER A 51 19.92 -12.80 4.50
CA SER A 51 19.83 -11.33 4.59
C SER A 51 20.80 -10.64 3.65
N ASP A 52 22.04 -11.11 3.54
CA ASP A 52 23.04 -10.54 2.64
C ASP A 52 22.60 -10.59 1.17
N ILE A 53 22.04 -11.72 0.72
CA ILE A 53 21.53 -11.86 -0.64
C ILE A 53 20.30 -10.97 -0.88
N LEU A 54 19.39 -10.86 0.09
CA LEU A 54 18.21 -10.01 -0.04
C LEU A 54 18.57 -8.52 -0.06
N ASP A 55 19.54 -8.11 0.77
CA ASP A 55 20.09 -6.76 0.77
C ASP A 55 20.80 -6.44 -0.54
N GLN A 56 21.65 -7.36 -1.02
CA GLN A 56 22.37 -7.22 -2.28
C GLN A 56 21.42 -7.04 -3.47
N GLU A 57 20.34 -7.83 -3.52
CA GLU A 57 19.33 -7.81 -4.59
C GLU A 57 18.26 -6.72 -4.39
N ARG A 58 18.40 -5.87 -3.35
CA ARG A 58 17.47 -4.78 -3.00
C ARG A 58 16.02 -5.26 -2.86
N ILE A 59 15.87 -6.38 -2.15
CA ILE A 59 14.59 -7.00 -1.86
C ILE A 59 14.20 -6.61 -0.44
N ALA A 60 13.08 -5.91 -0.29
CA ALA A 60 12.56 -5.56 1.02
C ALA A 60 12.15 -6.84 1.76
N TYR A 61 12.70 -7.02 2.96
CA TYR A 61 12.39 -8.16 3.82
C TYR A 61 12.17 -7.70 5.26
N TYR A 62 11.43 -8.52 6.00
CA TYR A 62 11.18 -8.34 7.42
C TYR A 62 11.38 -9.67 8.14
N ALA A 63 12.25 -9.70 9.16
CA ALA A 63 12.53 -10.91 9.93
C ALA A 63 11.80 -10.84 11.27
N ASP A 64 10.86 -11.76 11.49
CA ASP A 64 10.25 -12.00 12.79
C ASP A 64 11.09 -13.03 13.56
N VAL A 65 11.95 -12.52 14.46
CA VAL A 65 12.84 -13.35 15.27
C VAL A 65 12.07 -14.24 16.26
N LYS A 66 10.89 -13.81 16.71
CA LYS A 66 10.08 -14.58 17.67
C LYS A 66 9.51 -15.83 17.02
N ASN A 67 9.01 -15.68 15.80
CA ASN A 67 8.42 -16.78 15.03
C ASN A 67 9.42 -17.47 14.09
N HIS A 68 10.67 -17.01 14.04
CA HIS A 68 11.73 -17.48 13.13
C HIS A 68 11.32 -17.42 11.65
N MET A 69 10.45 -16.47 11.31
CA MET A 69 9.90 -16.30 9.97
C MET A 69 10.54 -15.11 9.27
N LEU A 70 10.89 -15.28 8.00
CA LEU A 70 11.33 -14.21 7.13
C LEU A 70 10.24 -13.90 6.13
N TYR A 71 9.82 -12.65 6.06
CA TYR A 71 8.85 -12.14 5.11
C TYR A 71 9.55 -11.34 4.03
N VAL A 72 9.04 -11.42 2.80
CA VAL A 72 9.54 -10.69 1.64
C VAL A 72 8.37 -10.11 0.87
N ASP A 73 8.60 -8.98 0.20
CA ASP A 73 7.63 -8.39 -0.73
C ASP A 73 7.09 -9.44 -1.72
N GLN A 74 5.77 -9.54 -1.78
CA GLN A 74 4.99 -10.39 -2.68
C GLN A 74 5.44 -10.23 -4.14
N ALA A 75 5.71 -8.99 -4.57
CA ALA A 75 6.13 -8.71 -5.94
C ALA A 75 7.51 -9.30 -6.27
N LYS A 76 8.36 -9.50 -5.26
CA LYS A 76 9.75 -9.97 -5.41
C LYS A 76 9.98 -11.37 -4.85
N THR A 77 8.94 -12.09 -4.41
CA THR A 77 9.10 -13.41 -3.78
C THR A 77 9.71 -14.45 -4.74
N GLU A 78 9.28 -14.49 -6.00
CA GLU A 78 9.86 -15.38 -7.02
C GLU A 78 11.35 -15.10 -7.24
N HIS A 79 11.67 -13.81 -7.38
CA HIS A 79 13.04 -13.36 -7.57
C HIS A 79 13.91 -13.71 -6.37
N ALA A 80 13.42 -13.49 -5.14
CA ALA A 80 14.09 -13.87 -3.91
C ALA A 80 14.39 -15.37 -3.89
N ARG A 81 13.42 -16.23 -4.24
CA ARG A 81 13.65 -17.69 -4.32
C ARG A 81 14.69 -18.07 -5.35
N ILE A 82 14.68 -17.42 -6.51
CA ILE A 82 15.68 -17.65 -7.56
C ILE A 82 17.07 -17.22 -7.08
N SER A 83 17.23 -16.03 -6.49
CA SER A 83 18.53 -15.55 -6.01
C SER A 83 19.07 -16.38 -4.86
N LEU A 84 18.21 -16.88 -3.97
CA LEU A 84 18.59 -17.84 -2.94
C LEU A 84 18.97 -19.20 -3.54
N ALA A 85 18.26 -19.67 -4.57
CA ALA A 85 18.60 -20.92 -5.25
C ALA A 85 19.97 -20.84 -5.96
N LYS A 86 20.37 -19.67 -6.45
CA LYS A 86 21.72 -19.45 -7.03
C LYS A 86 22.84 -19.75 -6.03
N VAL A 87 22.60 -19.55 -4.73
CA VAL A 87 23.57 -19.84 -3.66
C VAL A 87 23.32 -21.20 -2.98
N GLY A 88 22.47 -22.04 -3.58
CA GLY A 88 22.17 -23.39 -3.09
C GLY A 88 21.03 -23.46 -2.07
N ILE A 89 20.36 -22.34 -1.77
CA ILE A 89 19.22 -22.30 -0.84
C ILE A 89 17.93 -22.42 -1.65
N VAL A 90 17.37 -23.64 -1.72
CA VAL A 90 16.09 -23.88 -2.40
C VAL A 90 14.96 -23.90 -1.37
N ILE A 91 14.09 -22.90 -1.46
CA ILE A 91 12.92 -22.79 -0.60
C ILE A 91 11.71 -23.36 -1.35
N ASN A 92 11.27 -24.54 -0.94
CA ASN A 92 10.01 -25.13 -1.39
C ASN A 92 8.92 -24.84 -0.36
N TYR A 93 8.10 -23.85 -0.65
CA TYR A 93 6.87 -23.53 0.10
C TYR A 93 5.69 -24.04 -0.73
N PRO A 94 4.69 -24.77 -0.19
CA PRO A 94 4.11 -24.63 1.15
C PRO A 94 4.17 -25.88 2.04
N LYS A 95 4.12 -25.68 3.37
CA LYS A 95 3.94 -26.75 4.37
C LYS A 95 2.52 -27.29 4.29
N ILE A 96 2.33 -28.46 3.68
CA ILE A 96 1.03 -29.14 3.61
C ILE A 96 0.91 -30.05 4.83
N ILE A 97 0.07 -29.68 5.79
CA ILE A 97 -0.30 -30.55 6.91
C ILE A 97 -1.39 -31.48 6.39
N LYS A 98 -1.08 -32.78 6.25
CA LYS A 98 -2.08 -33.80 5.93
C LYS A 98 -2.67 -34.31 7.24
N HIS A 99 -3.93 -33.98 7.52
CA HIS A 99 -4.68 -34.69 8.55
C HIS A 99 -5.21 -35.98 7.96
N SER A 100 -5.16 -37.07 8.73
CA SER A 100 -5.65 -38.39 8.31
C SER A 100 -7.17 -38.45 8.25
N ASP A 101 -7.84 -37.58 9.00
CA ASP A 101 -9.29 -37.49 9.10
C ASP A 101 -9.79 -36.16 8.49
N LEU A 102 -10.81 -36.25 7.64
CA LEU A 102 -11.42 -35.09 6.97
C LEU A 102 -12.08 -34.14 7.98
N ASP A 103 -12.71 -34.68 9.03
CA ASP A 103 -13.38 -33.88 10.05
C ASP A 103 -12.34 -33.11 10.87
N GLU A 104 -11.21 -33.73 11.22
CA GLU A 104 -10.11 -33.05 11.92
C GLU A 104 -9.49 -31.94 11.06
N ALA A 105 -9.25 -32.21 9.77
CA ALA A 105 -8.79 -31.18 8.82
C ALA A 105 -9.76 -30.01 8.73
N TYR A 106 -11.06 -30.30 8.60
CA TYR A 106 -12.10 -29.29 8.45
C TYR A 106 -12.20 -28.41 9.70
N GLN A 107 -12.21 -29.01 10.89
CA GLN A 107 -12.27 -28.26 12.14
C GLN A 107 -11.01 -27.42 12.37
N ALA A 108 -9.81 -27.95 12.10
CA ALA A 108 -8.56 -27.20 12.21
C ALA A 108 -8.53 -26.00 11.27
N PHE A 109 -9.05 -26.16 10.04
CA PHE A 109 -9.19 -25.06 9.08
C PHE A 109 -10.17 -23.98 9.58
N LEU A 110 -11.32 -24.37 10.12
CA LEU A 110 -12.29 -23.42 10.68
C LEU A 110 -11.72 -22.66 11.88
N GLU A 111 -10.96 -23.31 12.76
CA GLU A 111 -10.32 -22.66 13.92
C GLU A 111 -9.23 -21.67 13.47
N GLN A 112 -8.40 -22.05 12.50
CA GLN A 112 -7.37 -21.16 11.95
C GLN A 112 -7.99 -19.96 11.23
N ASN A 113 -8.99 -20.20 10.38
CA ASN A 113 -9.62 -19.15 9.60
C ASN A 113 -10.49 -18.24 10.48
N SER A 114 -11.16 -18.77 11.50
CA SER A 114 -11.90 -17.95 12.47
C SER A 114 -10.99 -17.09 13.33
N ARG A 115 -9.80 -17.56 13.72
CA ARG A 115 -8.79 -16.73 14.41
C ARG A 115 -8.26 -15.61 13.52
N ALA A 116 -7.89 -15.92 12.27
CA ALA A 116 -7.42 -14.92 11.31
C ALA A 116 -8.51 -13.90 10.95
N GLN A 117 -9.77 -14.33 10.83
CA GLN A 117 -10.89 -13.47 10.49
C GLN A 117 -11.41 -12.67 11.69
N ALA A 118 -11.28 -13.19 12.91
CA ALA A 118 -11.65 -12.48 14.13
C ALA A 118 -10.65 -11.36 14.50
N GLU A 119 -9.38 -11.51 14.10
CA GLU A 119 -8.35 -10.48 14.27
C GLU A 119 -8.25 -9.50 13.10
N ALA A 120 -8.80 -9.84 11.92
CA ALA A 120 -8.92 -8.92 10.79
C ALA A 120 -9.96 -7.84 11.13
N GLU A 121 -9.53 -6.84 11.90
CA GLU A 121 -10.29 -5.64 12.15
C GLU A 121 -10.78 -5.10 10.79
N LEU A 122 -12.03 -4.62 10.73
CA LEU A 122 -12.72 -4.16 9.51
C LEU A 122 -11.88 -3.21 8.61
N TRP A 123 -10.84 -2.61 9.20
CA TRP A 123 -9.86 -1.71 8.59
C TRP A 123 -8.78 -2.41 7.72
N GLU A 124 -8.51 -3.71 7.89
CA GLU A 124 -7.53 -4.47 7.08
C GLU A 124 -8.12 -5.06 5.80
N GLN A 125 -9.43 -4.89 5.59
CA GLN A 125 -10.10 -5.46 4.43
C GLN A 125 -9.70 -4.74 3.13
N PRO A 126 -9.47 -5.47 2.02
CA PRO A 126 -9.04 -4.86 0.75
C PRO A 126 -10.07 -3.86 0.19
N TRP A 127 -11.37 -4.14 0.36
CA TRP A 127 -12.43 -3.23 -0.05
C TRP A 127 -12.43 -1.92 0.75
N PHE A 128 -11.99 -1.93 2.01
CA PHE A 128 -11.98 -0.75 2.88
C PHE A 128 -10.97 0.28 2.36
N ILE A 129 -9.77 -0.17 2.01
CA ILE A 129 -8.72 0.68 1.44
C ILE A 129 -9.18 1.26 0.09
N GLU A 130 -9.85 0.48 -0.75
CA GLU A 130 -10.41 0.95 -2.01
C GLU A 130 -11.45 2.07 -1.80
N VAL A 131 -12.37 1.91 -0.84
CA VAL A 131 -13.37 2.94 -0.50
C VAL A 131 -12.73 4.18 0.10
N MET A 132 -11.76 4.02 1.01
CA MET A 132 -11.03 5.14 1.61
C MET A 132 -10.29 5.96 0.54
N ARG A 133 -9.71 5.27 -0.44
CA ARG A 133 -9.08 5.89 -1.59
C ARG A 133 -10.09 6.71 -2.42
N LEU A 134 -11.22 6.10 -2.77
CA LEU A 134 -12.24 6.78 -3.58
C LEU A 134 -12.87 7.98 -2.87
N THR A 135 -13.15 7.85 -1.58
CA THR A 135 -13.69 8.95 -0.75
C THR A 135 -12.70 10.11 -0.64
N MET A 136 -11.39 9.84 -0.45
CA MET A 136 -10.38 10.89 -0.45
C MET A 136 -10.34 11.63 -1.79
N ALA A 137 -10.38 10.90 -2.92
CA ALA A 137 -10.40 11.50 -4.26
C ALA A 137 -11.64 12.39 -4.47
N ALA A 138 -12.82 11.94 -4.02
CA ALA A 138 -14.05 12.72 -4.09
C ALA A 138 -13.99 14.00 -3.24
N ILE A 139 -13.47 13.90 -2.00
CA ILE A 139 -13.30 15.06 -1.11
C ILE A 139 -12.33 16.08 -1.72
N ILE A 140 -11.20 15.59 -2.24
CA ILE A 140 -10.17 16.38 -2.93
C ILE A 140 -10.79 17.14 -4.12
N LEU A 141 -11.58 16.46 -4.96
CA LEU A 141 -12.30 17.08 -6.07
C LEU A 141 -13.32 18.14 -5.61
N ILE A 142 -14.09 17.86 -4.56
CA ILE A 142 -15.06 18.83 -4.00
C ILE A 142 -14.34 20.08 -3.48
N VAL A 143 -13.25 19.91 -2.72
CA VAL A 143 -12.45 21.03 -2.21
C VAL A 143 -11.85 21.84 -3.36
N PHE A 144 -11.36 21.18 -4.41
CA PHE A 144 -10.84 21.84 -5.59
C PHE A 144 -11.89 22.68 -6.32
N ILE A 145 -13.07 22.10 -6.55
CA ILE A 145 -14.23 22.81 -7.10
C ILE A 145 -14.52 24.03 -6.24
N LEU A 146 -14.70 23.89 -4.92
CA LEU A 146 -15.03 25.03 -4.07
C LEU A 146 -13.94 26.10 -4.04
N SER A 147 -12.66 25.70 -4.02
CA SER A 147 -11.52 26.61 -4.00
C SER A 147 -11.36 27.39 -5.30
N VAL A 148 -11.71 26.81 -6.45
CA VAL A 148 -11.51 27.42 -7.78
C VAL A 148 -12.79 28.01 -8.37
N VAL A 149 -13.92 27.32 -8.22
CA VAL A 149 -15.22 27.74 -8.75
C VAL A 149 -15.74 28.96 -8.01
N ARG A 150 -15.63 29.05 -6.67
CA ARG A 150 -16.02 30.26 -5.96
C ARG A 150 -15.32 31.52 -6.48
N PRO A 151 -13.98 31.58 -6.57
CA PRO A 151 -13.32 32.78 -7.05
C PRO A 151 -13.56 33.05 -8.54
N ALA A 152 -13.73 32.02 -9.38
CA ALA A 152 -14.02 32.20 -10.80
C ALA A 152 -15.44 32.73 -11.05
N LEU A 153 -16.46 32.14 -10.41
CA LEU A 153 -17.85 32.59 -10.54
C LEU A 153 -18.02 34.03 -10.05
N LEU A 154 -17.42 34.36 -8.91
CA LEU A 154 -17.46 35.73 -8.39
C LEU A 154 -16.78 36.72 -9.33
N ALA A 155 -15.69 36.33 -10.01
CA ALA A 155 -15.04 37.19 -10.99
C ALA A 155 -15.95 37.50 -12.19
N PHE A 156 -16.61 36.50 -12.77
CA PHE A 156 -17.51 36.69 -13.92
C PHE A 156 -18.77 37.50 -13.58
N ILE A 157 -19.38 37.24 -12.42
CA ILE A 157 -20.58 37.99 -11.98
C ILE A 157 -20.22 39.44 -11.70
N SER A 158 -19.07 39.69 -11.06
CA SER A 158 -18.61 41.07 -10.77
C SER A 158 -18.22 41.88 -12.01
N GLU A 159 -17.97 41.22 -13.14
CA GLU A 159 -17.62 41.86 -14.40
C GLU A 159 -18.86 42.24 -15.23
N GLN A 160 -19.97 41.48 -15.13
CA GLN A 160 -21.25 41.80 -15.76
C GLN A 160 -22.00 42.97 -15.12
N ASP A 161 -21.87 43.16 -13.80
CA ASP A 161 -22.53 44.26 -13.07
C ASP A 161 -21.88 45.64 -13.33
N LYS A 162 -20.76 45.66 -14.06
CA LYS A 162 -19.98 46.88 -14.35
C LYS A 162 -20.15 47.42 -15.78
N SER A 163 -21.04 46.81 -16.58
CA SER A 163 -21.36 47.22 -17.96
C SER A 163 -22.70 47.94 -18.05
#